data_AF-A0A0P8XVH0-F1
#
_entry.id   AF-A0A0P8XVH0-F1
#
_cell.length_a   1.000
_cell.length_b   1.000
_cell.length_c   1.000
_cell.angle_alpha   90.00
_cell.angle_beta   90.00
_cell.angle_gamma   90.00
#
_symmetry.space_group_name_H-M   'P 1'
#
loop_
_entity.id
_entity.type
_entity.pdbx_description
1 polymer ?
#
loop_
_entity_poly.entity_id
_entity_poly.type
_entity_poly.pdbx_seq_one_letter_code
_entity_poly.pdbx_strand_id
1 'polypeptide(L)'
;MCLKLRFILEKIIFVSLILCNAGLDCYEICQNSKYFFAKTETPHYGVCIVSFIIHGILVCFSIVAIFGVLTEQLLILQVFLGLIIVYCFTKMVVWIVCGNYLDKLDPNFDHSYTHMTMALALLNLFFSTRLCMRIDESTRQ
;
A
#
# COMPACT_ATOMS: atom_id res chain seq x y z
N MET A 1 -26.58 17.52 -10.39
CA MET A 1 -25.39 18.15 -9.74
C MET A 1 -24.77 17.29 -8.64
N CYS A 2 -25.56 16.69 -7.73
CA CYS A 2 -25.04 15.87 -6.62
C CYS A 2 -24.18 14.65 -7.02
N LEU A 3 -24.49 13.96 -8.13
CA LEU A 3 -23.75 12.76 -8.55
C LEU A 3 -22.32 13.07 -9.00
N LYS A 4 -22.11 14.15 -9.78
CA LYS A 4 -20.78 14.59 -10.21
C LYS A 4 -19.92 15.01 -9.01
N LEU A 5 -20.49 15.75 -8.07
CA LEU A 5 -19.80 16.15 -6.84
C LEU A 5 -19.38 14.94 -6.00
N ARG A 6 -20.27 13.95 -5.86
CA ARG A 6 -19.97 12.69 -5.13
C ARG A 6 -18.84 11.90 -5.78
N PHE A 7 -18.80 11.85 -7.12
CA PHE A 7 -17.73 11.16 -7.84
C PHE A 7 -16.38 11.86 -7.69
N ILE A 8 -16.35 13.20 -7.79
CA ILE A 8 -15.13 13.99 -7.54
C ILE A 8 -14.63 13.79 -6.10
N LEU A 9 -15.54 13.78 -5.12
CA LEU A 9 -15.17 13.55 -3.72
C LEU A 9 -14.55 12.16 -3.51
N GLU A 10 -15.11 11.11 -4.13
CA GLU A 10 -14.55 9.76 -4.07
C GLU A 10 -13.13 9.68 -4.67
N LYS A 11 -12.86 10.40 -5.78
CA LYS A 11 -11.51 10.52 -6.33
C LYS A 11 -10.55 11.22 -5.38
N ILE A 12 -10.97 12.35 -4.77
CA ILE A 12 -10.13 13.10 -3.82
C ILE A 12 -9.79 12.22 -2.62
N ILE A 13 -10.79 11.57 -2.02
CA ILE A 13 -10.59 10.65 -0.88
C ILE A 13 -9.60 9.55 -1.25
N PHE A 14 -9.79 8.92 -2.43
CA PHE A 14 -8.92 7.84 -2.85
C PHE A 14 -7.47 8.32 -3.11
N VAL A 15 -7.29 9.46 -3.79
CA VAL A 15 -5.95 10.04 -3.99
C VAL A 15 -5.30 10.41 -2.66
N SER A 16 -6.04 10.98 -1.70
CA SER A 16 -5.52 11.27 -0.37
C SER A 16 -5.07 9.99 0.36
N LEU A 17 -5.83 8.90 0.26
CA LEU A 17 -5.46 7.62 0.87
C LEU A 17 -4.22 7.00 0.20
N ILE A 18 -4.07 7.13 -1.12
CA ILE A 18 -2.85 6.71 -1.82
C ILE A 18 -1.64 7.51 -1.31
N LEU A 19 -1.75 8.83 -1.21
CA LEU A 19 -0.67 9.69 -0.73
C LEU A 19 -0.30 9.39 0.73
N CYS A 20 -1.29 9.16 1.60
CA CYS A 20 -1.04 8.74 2.98
C CYS A 20 -0.30 7.41 3.04
N ASN A 21 -0.72 6.42 2.23
CA ASN A 21 -0.07 5.11 2.21
C ASN A 21 1.37 5.21 1.68
N ALA A 22 1.58 5.91 0.57
CA ALA A 22 2.91 6.15 0.03
C ALA A 22 3.83 6.88 1.01
N GLY A 23 3.29 7.83 1.79
CA GLY A 23 4.05 8.52 2.85
C GLY A 23 4.51 7.56 3.96
N LEU A 24 3.66 6.62 4.36
CA LEU A 24 4.06 5.56 5.29
C LEU A 24 5.08 4.61 4.66
N ASP A 25 4.83 4.10 3.46
CA ASP A 25 5.78 3.20 2.78
C ASP A 25 7.17 3.86 2.63
N CYS A 26 7.23 5.17 2.31
CA CYS A 26 8.48 5.94 2.28
C CYS A 26 9.16 6.03 3.65
N TYR A 27 8.40 6.24 4.72
CA TYR A 27 8.93 6.26 6.07
C TYR A 27 9.52 4.90 6.46
N GLU A 28 8.84 3.80 6.14
CA GLU A 28 9.33 2.44 6.42
C GLU A 28 10.62 2.14 5.64
N ILE A 29 10.70 2.55 4.37
CA ILE A 29 11.92 2.51 3.57
C ILE A 29 13.06 3.28 4.25
N CYS A 30 12.80 4.49 4.76
CA CYS A 30 13.80 5.32 5.43
C CYS A 30 14.26 4.72 6.77
N GLN A 31 13.37 4.04 7.50
CA GLN A 31 13.77 3.33 8.73
C GLN A 31 14.59 2.08 8.38
N ASN A 32 14.10 1.23 7.49
CA ASN A 32 14.76 -0.01 7.11
C ASN A 32 16.15 0.23 6.49
N SER A 33 16.32 1.31 5.71
CA SER A 33 17.62 1.68 5.14
C SER A 33 18.66 2.02 6.20
N LYS A 34 18.30 2.69 7.31
CA LYS A 34 19.24 2.95 8.41
C LYS A 34 19.79 1.66 9.02
N TYR A 35 18.94 0.63 9.16
CA TYR A 35 19.34 -0.68 9.67
C TYR A 35 20.16 -1.48 8.65
N PHE A 36 19.84 -1.34 7.36
CA PHE A 36 20.53 -2.01 6.26
C PHE A 36 22.02 -1.67 6.18
N PHE A 37 22.39 -0.40 6.39
CA PHE A 37 23.79 0.04 6.38
C PHE A 37 24.56 -0.36 7.65
N ALA A 38 23.87 -0.76 8.73
CA ALA A 38 24.50 -0.96 10.03
C ALA A 38 24.97 -2.41 10.29
N LYS A 39 24.26 -3.44 9.81
CA LYS A 39 24.61 -4.86 10.06
C LYS A 39 24.09 -5.84 8.98
N THR A 40 24.93 -6.14 7.99
CA THR A 40 24.68 -7.15 6.94
C THR A 40 24.65 -8.60 7.47
N GLU A 41 25.10 -8.86 8.70
CA GLU A 41 25.23 -10.21 9.26
C GLU A 41 24.05 -10.66 10.14
N THR A 42 22.95 -9.89 10.18
CA THR A 42 21.79 -10.23 11.02
C THR A 42 20.79 -11.13 10.29
N PRO A 43 20.12 -12.07 10.99
CA PRO A 43 19.06 -12.90 10.40
C PRO A 43 17.85 -12.08 9.88
N HIS A 44 17.79 -10.79 10.22
CA HIS A 44 16.78 -9.81 9.83
C HIS A 44 16.96 -9.28 8.39
N TYR A 45 18.16 -9.43 7.83
CA TYR A 45 18.55 -8.81 6.55
C TYR A 45 17.61 -9.19 5.40
N GLY A 46 17.22 -10.46 5.30
CA GLY A 46 16.31 -10.94 4.25
C GLY A 46 14.91 -10.30 4.34
N VAL A 47 14.37 -10.15 5.54
CA VAL A 47 13.05 -9.53 5.76
C VAL A 47 13.09 -8.03 5.44
N CYS A 48 14.16 -7.34 5.83
CA CYS A 48 14.37 -5.93 5.50
C CYS A 48 14.43 -5.68 3.99
N ILE A 49 15.13 -6.54 3.22
CA ILE A 49 15.19 -6.44 1.75
C ILE A 49 13.81 -6.62 1.14
N VAL A 50 13.10 -7.67 1.54
CA VAL A 50 11.76 -7.98 1.00
C VAL A 50 10.82 -6.81 1.30
N SER A 51 10.84 -6.27 2.52
CA SER A 51 10.07 -5.08 2.88
C SER A 51 10.44 -3.87 2.02
N PHE A 52 11.73 -3.57 1.87
CA PHE A 52 12.21 -2.45 1.04
C PHE A 52 11.73 -2.54 -0.41
N ILE A 53 11.86 -3.72 -1.04
CA ILE A 53 11.45 -3.95 -2.43
C ILE A 53 9.93 -3.78 -2.58
N ILE A 54 9.15 -4.38 -1.69
CA ILE A 54 7.68 -4.33 -1.76
C ILE A 54 7.18 -2.90 -1.62
N HIS A 55 7.69 -2.15 -0.64
CA HIS A 55 7.34 -0.75 -0.44
C HIS A 55 7.75 0.13 -1.61
N GLY A 56 8.97 -0.06 -2.13
CA GLY A 56 9.45 0.68 -3.29
C GLY A 56 8.57 0.47 -4.52
N ILE A 57 8.18 -0.79 -4.78
CA ILE A 57 7.23 -1.13 -5.84
C ILE A 57 5.90 -0.43 -5.61
N LEU A 58 5.34 -0.50 -4.38
CA LEU A 58 4.04 0.09 -4.08
C LEU A 58 4.03 1.62 -4.26
N VAL A 59 5.11 2.31 -3.91
CA VAL A 59 5.27 3.75 -4.12
C VAL A 59 5.25 4.09 -5.61
N CYS A 60 5.99 3.34 -6.43
CA CYS A 60 5.97 3.53 -7.90
C CYS A 60 4.57 3.31 -8.48
N PHE A 61 3.89 2.25 -8.05
CA PHE A 61 2.52 1.96 -8.52
C PHE A 61 1.47 2.94 -7.99
N SER A 62 1.71 3.56 -6.83
CA SER A 62 0.85 4.62 -6.29
C SER A 62 0.79 5.84 -7.21
N ILE A 63 1.92 6.21 -7.83
CA ILE A 63 1.97 7.30 -8.82
C ILE A 63 1.16 6.93 -10.07
N VAL A 64 1.33 5.69 -10.56
CA VAL A 64 0.58 5.17 -11.71
C VAL A 64 -0.92 5.11 -11.41
N ALA A 65 -1.29 4.76 -10.17
CA ALA A 65 -2.69 4.73 -9.73
C ALA A 65 -3.31 6.12 -9.72
N ILE A 66 -2.60 7.14 -9.21
CA ILE A 66 -3.06 8.54 -9.28
C ILE A 66 -3.32 8.95 -10.73
N PHE A 67 -2.41 8.62 -11.64
CA PHE A 67 -2.61 8.85 -13.07
C PHE A 67 -3.85 8.12 -13.60
N GLY A 68 -4.07 6.87 -13.22
CA GLY A 68 -5.26 6.08 -13.56
C GLY A 68 -6.57 6.70 -13.06
N VAL A 69 -6.58 7.30 -11.86
CA VAL A 69 -7.75 8.01 -11.31
C VAL A 69 -8.08 9.27 -12.13
N LEU A 70 -7.04 10.03 -12.51
CA LEU A 70 -7.19 11.27 -13.26
C LEU A 70 -7.65 11.02 -14.70
N THR A 71 -7.12 9.97 -15.32
CA THR A 71 -7.43 9.58 -16.71
C THR A 71 -8.61 8.61 -16.84
N GLU A 72 -9.20 8.20 -15.71
CA GLU A 72 -10.33 7.26 -15.65
C GLU A 72 -10.04 5.91 -16.35
N GLN A 73 -8.77 5.51 -16.37
CA GLN A 73 -8.32 4.27 -17.00
C GLN A 73 -8.61 3.06 -16.09
N LEU A 74 -9.73 2.38 -16.33
CA LEU A 74 -10.20 1.26 -15.51
C LEU A 74 -9.15 0.14 -15.37
N LEU A 75 -8.44 -0.20 -16.45
CA LEU A 75 -7.44 -1.27 -16.45
C LEU A 75 -6.27 -0.95 -15.50
N ILE A 76 -5.82 0.30 -15.45
CA ILE A 76 -4.76 0.73 -14.53
C ILE A 76 -5.22 0.58 -13.07
N LEU A 77 -6.45 0.98 -12.78
CA LEU A 77 -7.03 0.87 -11.43
C LEU A 77 -7.25 -0.58 -11.00
N GLN A 78 -7.64 -1.47 -11.92
CA GLN A 78 -7.78 -2.90 -11.65
C GLN A 78 -6.42 -3.57 -11.35
N VAL A 79 -5.37 -3.21 -12.11
CA VAL A 79 -4.00 -3.68 -11.83
C VAL A 79 -3.55 -3.20 -10.45
N PHE A 80 -3.79 -1.93 -10.11
CA PHE A 80 -3.47 -1.38 -8.79
C PHE A 80 -4.22 -2.09 -7.66
N LEU A 81 -5.51 -2.40 -7.87
CA LEU A 81 -6.31 -3.18 -6.92
C LEU A 81 -5.68 -4.55 -6.65
N GLY A 82 -5.29 -5.26 -7.71
CA GLY A 82 -4.60 -6.55 -7.58
C GLY A 82 -3.29 -6.44 -6.79
N LEU A 83 -2.52 -5.38 -7.02
CA LEU A 83 -1.27 -5.13 -6.29
C LEU A 83 -1.50 -4.83 -4.81
N ILE A 84 -2.52 -4.04 -4.46
CA ILE A 84 -2.88 -3.81 -3.04
C ILE A 84 -3.25 -5.13 -2.36
N ILE A 85 -3.98 -6.03 -3.03
CA ILE A 85 -4.33 -7.33 -2.47
C ILE A 85 -3.07 -8.14 -2.15
N VAL A 86 -2.14 -8.25 -3.12
CA VAL A 86 -0.86 -8.95 -2.94
C VAL A 86 -0.03 -8.31 -1.81
N TYR A 87 0.00 -6.99 -1.75
CA TYR A 87 0.69 -6.25 -0.68
C TYR A 87 0.11 -6.59 0.70
N CYS A 88 -1.23 -6.54 0.86
CA CYS A 88 -1.93 -6.90 2.09
C CYS A 88 -1.59 -8.33 2.52
N PHE A 89 -1.64 -9.31 1.60
CA PHE A 89 -1.26 -10.69 1.92
C PHE A 89 0.19 -10.80 2.35
N THR A 90 1.10 -10.10 1.67
CA THR A 90 2.52 -10.17 2.00
C THR A 90 2.80 -9.56 3.38
N LYS A 91 2.17 -8.41 3.69
CA LYS A 91 2.24 -7.80 5.02
C LYS A 91 1.68 -8.71 6.12
N MET A 92 0.57 -9.41 5.87
CA MET A 92 0.05 -10.40 6.81
C MET A 92 1.04 -11.55 7.04
N VAL A 93 1.65 -12.08 5.97
CA VAL A 93 2.65 -13.16 6.08
C VAL A 93 3.86 -12.69 6.89
N VAL A 94 4.40 -11.51 6.58
CA VAL A 94 5.53 -10.92 7.33
C VAL A 94 5.16 -10.73 8.79
N TRP A 95 3.96 -10.23 9.08
CA TRP A 95 3.48 -10.07 10.45
C TRP A 95 3.38 -11.39 11.21
N ILE A 96 2.82 -12.44 10.59
CA ILE A 96 2.72 -13.78 11.20
C ILE A 96 4.09 -14.39 11.44
N VAL A 97 5.01 -14.26 10.48
CA VAL A 97 6.38 -14.75 10.61
C VAL A 97 7.10 -13.99 11.73
N CYS A 98 7.14 -12.66 11.68
CA CYS A 98 7.79 -11.85 12.72
C CYS A 98 7.15 -12.06 14.09
N GLY A 99 5.83 -12.23 14.18
CA GLY A 99 5.11 -12.52 15.42
C GLY A 99 5.45 -13.89 16.02
N ASN A 100 5.57 -14.93 15.20
CA ASN A 100 5.92 -16.28 15.66
C ASN A 100 7.41 -16.44 15.98
N TYR A 101 8.26 -15.59 15.42
CA TYR A 101 9.71 -15.59 15.66
C TYR A 101 10.17 -14.33 16.42
N LEU A 102 9.29 -13.68 17.18
CA LEU A 102 9.49 -12.38 17.87
C LEU A 102 10.81 -12.31 18.64
N ASP A 103 11.20 -13.40 19.31
CA ASP A 103 12.44 -13.49 20.10
C ASP A 103 13.72 -13.69 19.26
N LYS A 104 13.59 -13.97 17.96
CA LYS A 104 14.70 -14.36 17.06
C LYS A 104 14.86 -13.45 15.83
N LEU A 105 13.83 -12.68 15.47
CA LEU A 105 13.70 -12.13 14.10
C LEU A 105 13.49 -10.63 13.98
N ASP A 106 13.26 -9.86 15.05
CA ASP A 106 13.63 -8.42 15.21
C ASP A 106 12.94 -7.85 16.47
N PRO A 107 13.68 -7.49 17.54
CA PRO A 107 13.09 -6.89 18.74
C PRO A 107 12.55 -5.47 18.52
N ASN A 108 12.85 -4.84 17.38
CA ASN A 108 12.36 -3.52 17.01
C ASN A 108 11.18 -3.57 16.04
N PHE A 109 10.58 -4.74 15.81
CA PHE A 109 9.41 -4.87 14.94
C PHE A 109 8.20 -4.14 15.55
N ASP A 110 7.86 -2.97 14.99
CA ASP A 110 6.72 -2.19 15.46
C ASP A 110 5.40 -2.72 14.89
N HIS A 111 4.70 -3.49 15.72
CA HIS A 111 3.36 -4.01 15.41
C HIS A 111 2.34 -2.90 15.13
N SER A 112 2.45 -1.76 15.80
CA SER A 112 1.51 -0.63 15.62
C SER A 112 1.59 -0.07 14.21
N TYR A 113 2.81 0.04 13.69
CA TYR A 113 3.06 0.54 12.35
C TYR A 113 2.55 -0.43 11.27
N THR A 114 2.77 -1.73 11.47
CA THR A 114 2.24 -2.78 10.59
C THR A 114 0.72 -2.77 10.57
N HIS A 115 0.06 -2.56 11.72
CA HIS A 115 -1.40 -2.43 11.76
C HIS A 115 -1.91 -1.16 11.05
N MET A 116 -1.22 -0.03 11.19
CA MET A 116 -1.60 1.23 10.56
C MET A 116 -1.49 1.16 9.03
N THR A 117 -0.38 0.65 8.51
CA THR A 117 -0.17 0.45 7.06
C THR A 117 -1.18 -0.54 6.48
N MET A 118 -1.46 -1.64 7.20
CA MET A 118 -2.49 -2.59 6.79
C MET A 118 -3.89 -1.98 6.76
N ALA A 119 -4.26 -1.19 7.78
CA ALA A 119 -5.56 -0.52 7.82
C ALA A 119 -5.73 0.47 6.65
N LEU A 120 -4.69 1.25 6.34
CA LEU A 120 -4.68 2.16 5.20
C LEU A 120 -4.76 1.41 3.85
N ALA A 121 -4.04 0.30 3.71
CA ALA A 121 -4.12 -0.54 2.51
C ALA A 121 -5.52 -1.12 2.30
N LEU A 122 -6.19 -1.57 3.38
CA LEU A 122 -7.58 -2.04 3.32
C LEU A 122 -8.57 -0.93 2.97
N LEU A 123 -8.38 0.29 3.50
CA LEU A 123 -9.17 1.45 3.10
C LEU A 123 -8.95 1.78 1.62
N ASN A 124 -7.70 1.78 1.14
CA ASN A 124 -7.39 1.95 -0.28
C ASN A 124 -8.07 0.88 -1.14
N LEU A 125 -8.07 -0.39 -0.72
CA LEU A 125 -8.77 -1.48 -1.40
C LEU A 125 -10.28 -1.20 -1.50
N PHE A 126 -10.90 -0.78 -0.39
CA PHE A 126 -12.34 -0.49 -0.35
C PHE A 126 -12.71 0.68 -1.28
N PHE A 127 -11.99 1.80 -1.18
CA PHE A 127 -12.28 2.99 -1.98
C PHE A 127 -11.93 2.81 -3.46
N SER A 128 -10.83 2.11 -3.79
CA SER A 128 -10.48 1.77 -5.18
C SER A 128 -11.54 0.89 -5.82
N THR A 129 -12.01 -0.16 -5.12
CA THR A 129 -13.06 -1.05 -5.64
C THR A 129 -14.33 -0.25 -5.97
N ARG A 130 -14.75 0.63 -5.06
CA ARG A 130 -15.92 1.50 -5.29
C ARG A 130 -15.73 2.46 -6.46
N LEU A 131 -14.53 3.04 -6.59
CA LEU A 131 -14.21 3.93 -7.69
C LEU A 131 -14.20 3.19 -9.03
N CYS A 132 -13.65 1.98 -9.07
CA CYS A 132 -13.68 1.11 -10.25
C CYS A 132 -15.10 0.79 -10.69
N MET A 133 -16.00 0.40 -9.77
CA MET A 133 -17.41 0.13 -10.10
C MET A 133 -18.09 1.37 -10.71
N ARG A 134 -17.84 2.56 -10.14
CA ARG A 134 -18.40 3.83 -10.64
C ARG A 134 -17.89 4.19 -12.04
N ILE A 135 -16.59 3.98 -12.30
CA ILE A 135 -16.00 4.25 -13.63
C ILE A 135 -16.55 3.27 -14.67
N ASP A 136 -16.68 2.00 -14.33
CA ASP A 136 -17.28 0.97 -15.21
C ASP A 136 -18.75 1.30 -15.52
N GLU A 137 -19.55 1.66 -14.51
CA GLU A 137 -20.93 2.14 -14.71
C GLU A 137 -20.99 3.33 -15.66
N SER A 138 -20.11 4.32 -15.49
CA SER A 138 -20.07 5.51 -16.34
C SER A 138 -19.59 5.23 -17.77
N THR A 139 -18.84 4.14 -17.99
CA THR A 139 -18.33 3.76 -19.32
C THR A 139 -19.38 3.00 -20.13
N ARG A 140 -20.33 2.35 -19.45
CA ARG A 140 -21.43 1.57 -20.08
C ARG A 140 -22.65 2.41 -20.47
N GLN A 141 -22.76 3.65 -19.96
CA GLN A 141 -23.83 4.60 -20.28
C GLN A 141 -23.43 5.50 -21.44
#